data_AF-A0A2T5HCW4-F1
#
_entry.id   AF-A0A2T5HCW4-F1
#
_cell.length_a   1.000
_cell.length_b   1.000
_cell.length_c   1.000
_cell.angle_alpha   90.00
_cell.angle_beta   90.00
_cell.angle_gamma   90.00
#
_symmetry.space_group_name_H-M   'P 1'
#
loop_
_entity.id
_entity.type
_entity.pdbx_description
1 polymer ?
#
loop_
_entity_poly.entity_id
_entity_poly.type
_entity_poly.pdbx_seq_one_letter_code
_entity_poly.pdbx_strand_id
1 'polypeptide(L)'
;MIELLQEYWKPFLYSDGVNVTGLAMTMWLLSASIFFGFLVSIPLSIARVSPSRWVRWPVQFYTYLFRGTPLYIQLLICYTGIYSIAAVREVPLLDSFFRDAMNCTILAFSLNTCAYTTEIFAGAIRSMNHGEVEAAKAYGLNGWKLYAYVIMPSALRRSLPYYSNEVILMLHSTTVAFTATVPDILKVARDANSATFLTFQSFGIAAVIYLAITFALVGLFRLAEKRWLAFLGPAH
;
A
#
# COMPACT_ATOMS: atom_id res chain seq x y z
N MET A 1 -21.94 16.06 -19.23
CA MET A 1 -21.60 15.60 -17.86
C MET A 1 -22.74 14.77 -17.27
N ILE A 2 -23.99 15.28 -17.26
CA ILE A 2 -25.16 14.54 -16.75
C ILE A 2 -25.46 13.26 -17.56
N GLU A 3 -25.38 13.29 -18.89
CA GLU A 3 -25.63 12.10 -19.75
C GLU A 3 -24.60 10.99 -19.55
N LEU A 4 -23.31 11.34 -19.52
CA LEU A 4 -22.21 10.42 -19.20
C LEU A 4 -22.36 9.81 -17.79
N LEU A 5 -22.83 10.62 -16.84
CA LEU A 5 -23.12 10.18 -15.49
C LEU A 5 -24.35 9.28 -15.45
N GLN A 6 -25.35 9.45 -16.31
CA GLN A 6 -26.52 8.56 -16.40
C GLN A 6 -26.20 7.21 -17.07
N GLU A 7 -25.24 7.18 -18.00
CA GLU A 7 -24.87 5.99 -18.76
C GLU A 7 -23.73 5.19 -18.10
N TYR A 8 -22.74 5.84 -17.50
CA TYR A 8 -21.53 5.20 -16.97
C TYR A 8 -21.40 5.20 -15.44
N TRP A 9 -22.33 5.79 -14.67
CA TRP A 9 -22.26 5.71 -13.20
C TRP A 9 -22.29 4.28 -12.66
N LYS A 10 -23.00 3.37 -13.34
CA LYS A 10 -23.12 1.98 -12.91
C LYS A 10 -21.75 1.27 -12.89
N PRO A 11 -20.96 1.24 -13.98
CA PRO A 11 -19.58 0.71 -13.96
C PRO A 11 -18.66 1.29 -12.87
N PHE A 12 -18.83 2.56 -12.50
CA PHE A 12 -18.03 3.20 -11.45
C PHE A 12 -18.45 2.78 -10.03
N LEU A 13 -19.76 2.66 -9.76
CA LEU A 13 -20.30 2.62 -8.38
C LEU A 13 -21.21 1.42 -8.09
N TYR A 14 -21.92 0.88 -9.08
CA TYR A 14 -22.94 -0.15 -8.92
C TYR A 14 -22.51 -1.50 -9.51
N SER A 15 -22.38 -2.53 -8.67
CA SER A 15 -22.10 -3.89 -9.14
C SER A 15 -23.42 -4.61 -9.41
N ASP A 16 -23.61 -5.09 -10.64
CA ASP A 16 -24.75 -5.94 -11.05
C ASP A 16 -24.64 -7.39 -10.50
N GLY A 17 -23.75 -7.65 -9.53
CA GLY A 17 -23.50 -8.98 -8.95
C GLY A 17 -22.59 -9.89 -9.76
N VAL A 18 -22.27 -9.54 -11.02
CA VAL A 18 -21.37 -10.30 -11.92
C VAL A 18 -20.06 -9.57 -12.21
N ASN A 19 -20.10 -8.23 -12.36
CA ASN A 19 -18.91 -7.41 -12.61
C ASN A 19 -18.57 -6.59 -11.36
N VAL A 20 -17.31 -6.62 -10.92
CA VAL A 20 -16.83 -5.78 -9.83
C VAL A 20 -16.64 -4.35 -10.35
N THR A 21 -17.10 -3.36 -9.60
CA THR A 21 -17.00 -1.95 -10.01
C THR A 21 -15.56 -1.47 -9.94
N GLY A 22 -15.22 -0.45 -10.74
CA GLY A 22 -13.89 0.16 -10.69
C GLY A 22 -13.51 0.62 -9.27
N LEU A 23 -14.47 1.21 -8.54
CA LEU A 23 -14.28 1.59 -7.14
C LEU A 23 -13.98 0.38 -6.24
N ALA A 24 -14.80 -0.67 -6.31
CA ALA A 24 -14.63 -1.84 -5.47
C ALA A 24 -13.30 -2.55 -5.77
N MET A 25 -12.90 -2.63 -7.05
CA MET A 25 -11.60 -3.17 -7.45
C MET A 25 -10.44 -2.33 -6.92
N THR A 26 -10.50 -1.00 -7.05
CA THR A 26 -9.48 -0.11 -6.49
C THR A 26 -9.35 -0.28 -4.98
N MET A 27 -10.47 -0.32 -4.24
CA MET A 27 -10.47 -0.49 -2.79
C MET A 27 -9.98 -1.88 -2.36
N TRP A 28 -10.36 -2.92 -3.09
CA TRP A 28 -9.89 -4.29 -2.85
C TRP A 28 -8.39 -4.38 -3.04
N LEU A 29 -7.89 -3.83 -4.16
CA LEU A 29 -6.48 -3.89 -4.53
C LEU A 29 -5.61 -3.09 -3.57
N LEU A 30 -6.08 -1.90 -3.19
CA LEU A 30 -5.48 -1.08 -2.14
C LEU A 30 -5.40 -1.86 -0.81
N SER A 31 -6.53 -2.43 -0.37
CA SER A 31 -6.61 -3.12 0.92
C SER A 31 -5.73 -4.36 0.96
N ALA A 32 -5.74 -5.18 -0.10
CA ALA A 32 -4.90 -6.37 -0.21
C ALA A 32 -3.41 -6.02 -0.21
N SER A 33 -3.01 -5.02 -1.02
CA SER A 33 -1.60 -4.61 -1.12
C SER A 33 -1.06 -4.06 0.19
N ILE A 34 -1.86 -3.21 0.86
CA ILE A 34 -1.52 -2.66 2.17
C ILE A 34 -1.47 -3.76 3.22
N PHE A 35 -2.41 -4.70 3.22
CA PHE A 35 -2.45 -5.78 4.20
C PHE A 35 -1.21 -6.66 4.12
N PHE A 36 -0.86 -7.15 2.93
CA PHE A 36 0.35 -7.95 2.74
C PHE A 36 1.61 -7.15 3.01
N GLY A 37 1.67 -5.91 2.51
CA GLY A 37 2.81 -5.04 2.72
C GLY A 37 3.05 -4.73 4.20
N PHE A 38 1.99 -4.47 4.96
CA PHE A 38 2.04 -4.23 6.41
C PHE A 38 2.49 -5.47 7.19
N LEU A 39 1.94 -6.65 6.85
CA LEU A 39 2.27 -7.90 7.54
C LEU A 39 3.77 -8.21 7.41
N VAL A 40 4.32 -8.03 6.21
CA VAL A 40 5.73 -8.28 5.91
C VAL A 40 6.63 -7.14 6.42
N SER A 41 6.14 -5.90 6.45
CA SER A 41 6.94 -4.77 6.93
C SER A 41 7.24 -4.82 8.42
N ILE A 42 6.40 -5.46 9.25
CA ILE A 42 6.63 -5.61 10.70
C ILE A 42 7.98 -6.33 10.97
N PRO A 43 8.19 -7.60 10.57
CA PRO A 43 9.45 -8.29 10.83
C PRO A 43 10.62 -7.63 10.10
N LEU A 44 10.43 -7.12 8.87
CA LEU A 44 11.48 -6.40 8.15
C LEU A 44 11.92 -5.12 8.87
N SER A 45 11.01 -4.37 9.50
CA SER A 45 11.34 -3.16 10.23
C SER A 45 12.23 -3.45 11.45
N ILE A 46 11.96 -4.55 12.15
CA ILE A 46 12.80 -5.01 13.27
C ILE A 46 14.18 -5.43 12.74
N ALA A 47 14.22 -6.22 11.67
CA ALA A 47 15.47 -6.63 11.02
C ALA A 47 16.28 -5.41 10.52
N ARG A 48 15.59 -4.36 10.06
CA ARG A 48 16.17 -3.12 9.54
C ARG A 48 16.83 -2.24 10.61
N VAL A 49 16.43 -2.38 11.88
CA VAL A 49 17.02 -1.67 13.03
C VAL A 49 18.02 -2.54 13.79
N SER A 50 18.13 -3.82 13.43
CA SER A 50 19.07 -4.76 14.05
C SER A 50 20.53 -4.23 14.02
N PRO A 51 21.30 -4.43 15.10
CA PRO A 51 22.72 -4.10 15.12
C PRO A 51 23.54 -5.03 14.20
N SER A 52 23.03 -6.23 13.90
CA SER A 52 23.72 -7.18 13.03
C SER A 52 23.69 -6.70 11.58
N ARG A 53 24.88 -6.41 11.03
CA ARG A 53 25.03 -5.98 9.64
C ARG A 53 24.48 -7.01 8.65
N TRP A 54 24.62 -8.30 8.94
CA TRP A 54 24.14 -9.40 8.09
C TRP A 54 22.62 -9.45 7.97
N VAL A 55 21.90 -9.07 9.03
CA VAL A 55 20.43 -9.01 9.01
C VAL A 55 19.95 -7.70 8.39
N ARG A 56 20.62 -6.59 8.74
CA ARG A 56 20.24 -5.25 8.28
C ARG A 56 20.47 -5.03 6.79
N TRP A 57 21.55 -5.57 6.23
CA TRP A 57 21.99 -5.27 4.87
C TRP A 57 21.05 -5.82 3.78
N PRO A 58 20.54 -7.07 3.83
CA PRO A 58 19.55 -7.55 2.86
C PRO A 58 18.27 -6.70 2.86
N VAL A 59 17.77 -6.33 4.04
CA VAL A 59 16.59 -5.46 4.15
C VAL A 59 16.89 -4.06 3.62
N GLN A 60 18.09 -3.52 3.88
CA GLN A 60 18.52 -2.25 3.30
C GLN A 60 18.52 -2.27 1.78
N PHE A 61 19.08 -3.32 1.20
CA PHE A 61 19.18 -3.47 -0.24
C PHE A 61 17.79 -3.56 -0.86
N TYR A 62 16.91 -4.39 -0.28
CA TYR A 62 15.50 -4.47 -0.65
C TYR A 62 14.81 -3.11 -0.59
N THR A 63 14.86 -2.42 0.56
CA THR A 63 14.16 -1.13 0.70
C THR A 63 14.72 -0.06 -0.24
N TYR A 64 16.03 -0.04 -0.48
CA TYR A 64 16.67 0.88 -1.42
C TYR A 64 16.24 0.61 -2.86
N LEU A 65 16.18 -0.66 -3.28
CA LEU A 65 15.77 -1.05 -4.62
C LEU A 65 14.32 -0.63 -4.90
N PHE A 66 13.38 -1.00 -4.01
CA PHE A 66 11.95 -0.75 -4.22
C PHE A 66 11.55 0.71 -4.02
N ARG A 67 12.21 1.45 -3.13
CA ARG A 67 11.96 2.89 -2.98
C ARG A 67 12.71 3.74 -4.02
N GLY A 68 13.77 3.19 -4.62
CA GLY A 68 14.57 3.85 -5.66
C GLY A 68 14.09 3.59 -7.09
N THR A 69 13.12 2.69 -7.29
CA THR A 69 12.56 2.36 -8.61
C THR A 69 11.10 2.75 -8.71
N PRO A 70 10.63 3.29 -9.86
CA PRO A 70 9.23 3.65 -10.03
C PRO A 70 8.31 2.43 -9.94
N LEU A 71 7.17 2.57 -9.25
CA LEU A 71 6.18 1.50 -9.10
C LEU A 71 5.70 0.96 -10.45
N TYR A 72 5.52 1.82 -11.45
CA TYR A 72 5.15 1.40 -12.80
C TYR A 72 6.16 0.42 -13.41
N ILE A 73 7.46 0.68 -13.23
CA ILE A 73 8.52 -0.22 -13.71
C ILE A 73 8.48 -1.54 -12.95
N GLN A 74 8.25 -1.52 -11.64
CA GLN A 74 8.10 -2.74 -10.83
C GLN A 74 6.91 -3.59 -11.30
N LEU A 75 5.78 -2.95 -11.61
CA LEU A 75 4.59 -3.62 -12.15
C LEU A 75 4.88 -4.27 -13.51
N LEU A 76 5.52 -3.54 -14.43
CA LEU A 76 5.91 -4.09 -15.72
C LEU A 76 6.88 -5.27 -15.58
N ILE A 77 7.88 -5.15 -14.71
CA ILE A 77 8.80 -6.27 -14.44
C ILE A 77 8.03 -7.47 -13.92
N CYS A 78 7.08 -7.31 -12.99
CA CYS A 78 6.30 -8.43 -12.48
C CYS A 78 5.39 -9.04 -13.55
N TYR A 79 4.65 -8.21 -14.28
CA TYR A 79 3.61 -8.66 -15.21
C TYR A 79 4.18 -9.17 -16.54
N THR A 80 5.12 -8.44 -17.16
CA THR A 80 5.67 -8.80 -18.48
C THR A 80 7.09 -9.36 -18.38
N GLY A 81 7.92 -8.79 -17.50
CA GLY A 81 9.33 -9.19 -17.34
C GLY A 81 9.48 -10.62 -16.84
N ILE A 82 8.96 -10.94 -15.66
CA ILE A 82 9.10 -12.25 -15.03
C ILE A 82 8.39 -13.33 -15.85
N TYR A 83 7.19 -13.04 -16.35
CA TYR A 83 6.47 -13.97 -17.23
C TYR A 83 7.21 -14.25 -18.55
N SER A 84 8.15 -13.40 -18.99
CA SER A 84 8.95 -13.67 -20.20
C SER A 84 10.01 -14.77 -20.02
N ILE A 85 10.35 -15.12 -18.78
CA ILE A 85 11.41 -16.08 -18.44
C ILE A 85 10.88 -17.52 -18.63
N ALA A 86 11.56 -18.31 -19.47
CA ALA A 86 11.15 -19.69 -19.76
C ALA A 86 11.02 -20.55 -18.49
N ALA A 87 11.97 -20.44 -17.56
CA ALA A 87 11.95 -21.18 -16.29
C ALA A 87 10.73 -20.88 -15.41
N VAL A 88 10.10 -19.72 -15.56
CA VAL A 88 8.86 -19.36 -14.83
C VAL A 88 7.66 -20.04 -15.48
N ARG A 89 7.63 -20.12 -16.82
CA ARG A 89 6.56 -20.77 -17.59
C ARG A 89 6.57 -22.29 -17.48
N GLU A 90 7.74 -22.88 -17.31
CA GLU A 90 7.90 -24.33 -17.17
C GLU A 90 7.35 -24.86 -15.85
N VAL A 91 7.24 -24.02 -14.82
CA VAL A 91 6.66 -24.39 -13.52
C VAL A 91 5.18 -24.02 -13.49
N PRO A 92 4.24 -24.98 -13.45
CA PRO A 92 2.81 -24.71 -13.59
C PRO A 92 2.24 -23.72 -12.56
N LEU A 93 2.76 -23.76 -11.33
CA LEU A 93 2.35 -22.83 -10.26
C LEU A 93 2.77 -21.38 -10.56
N LEU A 94 4.00 -21.18 -11.05
CA LEU A 94 4.49 -19.85 -11.37
C LEU A 94 3.83 -19.32 -12.66
N ASP A 95 3.62 -20.17 -13.65
CA ASP A 95 2.89 -19.81 -14.87
C ASP A 95 1.49 -19.29 -14.53
N SER A 96 0.70 -20.05 -13.75
CA SER A 96 -0.64 -19.63 -13.34
C SER A 96 -0.64 -18.35 -12.52
N PHE A 97 0.39 -18.10 -11.71
CA PHE A 97 0.48 -16.91 -10.88
C PHE A 97 0.81 -15.66 -11.70
N PHE A 98 1.86 -15.72 -12.53
CA PHE A 98 2.36 -14.58 -13.30
C PHE A 98 1.54 -14.28 -14.55
N ARG A 99 0.75 -15.25 -15.03
CA ARG A 99 -0.22 -15.02 -16.11
C ARG A 99 -1.40 -14.15 -15.68
N ASP A 100 -1.74 -14.16 -14.39
CA ASP A 100 -2.80 -13.32 -13.85
C ASP A 100 -2.28 -11.92 -13.52
N ALA A 101 -2.81 -10.92 -14.23
CA ALA A 101 -2.49 -9.52 -14.03
C ALA A 101 -2.78 -9.05 -12.60
N MET A 102 -3.83 -9.59 -11.97
CA MET A 102 -4.22 -9.21 -10.61
C MET A 102 -3.14 -9.62 -9.60
N ASN A 103 -2.68 -10.86 -9.69
CA ASN A 103 -1.63 -11.40 -8.82
C ASN A 103 -0.31 -10.62 -8.97
N CYS A 104 0.07 -10.32 -10.23
CA CYS A 104 1.25 -9.50 -10.50
C CYS A 104 1.12 -8.09 -9.92
N THR A 105 -0.06 -7.49 -10.01
CA THR A 105 -0.31 -6.13 -9.51
C THR A 105 -0.24 -6.10 -7.98
N ILE A 106 -0.91 -7.04 -7.31
CA ILE A 106 -0.84 -7.16 -5.84
C ILE A 106 0.59 -7.40 -5.40
N LEU A 107 1.34 -8.28 -6.07
CA LEU A 107 2.72 -8.56 -5.72
C LEU A 107 3.59 -7.30 -5.82
N ALA A 108 3.54 -6.60 -6.96
CA ALA A 108 4.32 -5.39 -7.17
C ALA A 108 3.98 -4.29 -6.14
N PHE A 109 2.68 -4.07 -5.88
CA PHE A 109 2.22 -3.03 -4.97
C PHE A 109 2.51 -3.39 -3.51
N SER A 110 2.34 -4.66 -3.13
CA SER A 110 2.66 -5.17 -1.80
C SER A 110 4.16 -5.02 -1.51
N LEU A 111 5.03 -5.36 -2.46
CA LEU A 111 6.48 -5.20 -2.30
C LEU A 111 6.87 -3.73 -2.21
N ASN A 112 6.29 -2.87 -3.04
CA ASN A 112 6.54 -1.44 -2.98
C ASN A 112 6.13 -0.84 -1.63
N THR A 113 4.86 -1.00 -1.24
CA THR A 113 4.34 -0.43 0.00
C THR A 113 5.02 -1.05 1.22
N CYS A 114 5.40 -2.34 1.15
CA CYS A 114 6.19 -2.99 2.19
C CYS A 114 7.53 -2.27 2.39
N ALA A 115 8.24 -1.93 1.32
CA ALA A 115 9.53 -1.26 1.43
C ALA A 115 9.43 0.15 2.05
N TYR A 116 8.40 0.93 1.67
CA TYR A 116 8.14 2.23 2.29
C TYR A 116 7.72 2.07 3.76
N THR A 117 6.78 1.17 4.05
CA THR A 117 6.28 0.91 5.40
C THR A 117 7.37 0.40 6.34
N THR A 118 8.28 -0.47 5.86
CA THR A 118 9.44 -0.94 6.62
C THR A 118 10.33 0.21 7.09
N GLU A 119 10.57 1.20 6.24
CA GLU A 119 11.41 2.36 6.59
C GLU A 119 10.67 3.35 7.49
N ILE A 120 9.35 3.50 7.32
CA ILE A 120 8.50 4.27 8.24
C ILE A 120 8.57 3.68 9.66
N PHE A 121 8.35 2.36 9.80
CA PHE A 121 8.40 1.69 11.10
C PHE A 121 9.81 1.65 11.67
N ALA A 122 10.83 1.37 10.85
CA ALA A 122 12.23 1.41 11.29
C ALA A 122 12.63 2.82 11.75
N GLY A 123 12.16 3.86 11.07
CA GLY A 123 12.33 5.27 11.47
C GLY A 123 11.71 5.54 12.84
N ALA A 124 10.47 5.09 13.05
CA ALA A 124 9.77 5.25 14.33
C ALA A 124 10.43 4.49 15.48
N ILE A 125 11.01 3.30 15.22
CA ILE A 125 11.78 2.55 16.22
C ILE A 125 13.08 3.30 16.56
N ARG A 126 13.77 3.88 15.57
CA ARG A 126 15.02 4.63 15.78
C ARG A 126 14.80 5.95 16.52
N SER A 127 13.65 6.59 16.36
CA SER A 127 13.31 7.85 17.02
C SER A 127 12.69 7.68 18.41
N MET A 128 12.54 6.45 18.91
CA MET A 128 12.09 6.20 20.28
C MET A 128 13.08 6.77 21.31
N ASN A 129 12.53 7.34 22.38
CA ASN A 129 13.34 7.85 23.49
C ASN A 129 14.01 6.67 24.21
N HIS A 130 15.32 6.78 24.42
CA HIS A 130 16.12 5.80 25.15
C HIS A 130 15.54 5.50 26.54
N GLY A 131 14.96 6.50 27.22
CA GLY A 131 14.34 6.34 28.53
C GLY A 131 13.18 5.34 28.56
N GLU A 132 12.39 5.23 27.49
CA GLU A 132 11.29 4.24 27.41
C GLU A 132 11.83 2.80 27.34
N VAL A 133 12.92 2.63 26.60
CA VAL A 133 13.60 1.34 26.44
C VAL A 133 14.32 0.95 27.72
N GLU A 134 14.98 1.91 28.39
CA GLU A 134 15.67 1.70 29.66
C GLU A 134 14.70 1.39 30.80
N ALA A 135 13.58 2.11 30.91
CA ALA A 135 12.54 1.84 31.90
C ALA A 135 11.93 0.44 31.73
N ALA A 136 11.65 0.03 30.48
CA ALA A 136 11.16 -1.31 30.19
C ALA A 136 12.18 -2.40 30.58
N LYS A 137 13.47 -2.17 30.32
CA LYS A 137 14.55 -3.09 30.75
C LYS A 137 14.68 -3.15 32.28
N ALA A 138 14.55 -2.03 32.97
CA ALA A 138 14.56 -1.97 34.44
C ALA A 138 13.37 -2.74 35.06
N TYR A 139 12.23 -2.76 34.36
CA TYR A 139 11.08 -3.59 34.70
C TYR A 139 11.26 -5.10 34.35
N GLY A 140 12.41 -5.49 33.81
CA GLY A 140 12.75 -6.89 33.49
C GLY A 140 12.36 -7.34 32.08
N LEU A 141 11.90 -6.44 31.20
CA LEU A 141 11.60 -6.78 29.81
C LEU A 141 12.89 -6.79 28.97
N ASN A 142 13.25 -7.97 28.46
CA ASN A 142 14.42 -8.17 27.60
C ASN A 142 14.08 -8.94 26.32
N GLY A 143 14.93 -8.79 25.29
CA GLY A 143 14.83 -9.52 24.03
C GLY A 143 13.47 -9.38 23.34
N TRP A 144 12.85 -10.50 22.97
CA TRP A 144 11.55 -10.52 22.29
C TRP A 144 10.43 -9.83 23.07
N LYS A 145 10.39 -9.97 24.41
CA LYS A 145 9.35 -9.36 25.24
C LYS A 145 9.39 -7.83 25.16
N LEU A 146 10.59 -7.25 25.15
CA LEU A 146 10.77 -5.81 24.97
C LEU A 146 10.23 -5.33 23.61
N TYR A 147 10.51 -6.08 22.55
CA TYR A 147 10.02 -5.75 21.21
C TYR A 147 8.50 -5.91 21.08
N ALA A 148 7.95 -7.04 21.52
CA ALA A 148 6.53 -7.36 21.37
C ALA A 148 5.63 -6.46 22.22
N TYR A 149 6.04 -6.11 23.45
CA TYR A 149 5.18 -5.38 24.39
C TYR A 149 5.42 -3.87 24.43
N VAL A 150 6.63 -3.39 24.10
CA VAL A 150 6.97 -1.97 24.26
C VAL A 150 7.32 -1.32 22.93
N ILE A 151 8.34 -1.83 22.24
CA ILE A 151 8.89 -1.16 21.05
C ILE A 151 7.88 -1.19 19.90
N MET A 152 7.41 -2.38 19.50
CA MET A 152 6.55 -2.52 18.31
C MET A 152 5.20 -1.81 18.48
N PRO A 153 4.46 -1.98 19.59
CA PRO A 153 3.18 -1.28 19.76
C PRO A 153 3.33 0.25 19.83
N SER A 154 4.46 0.74 20.35
CA SER A 154 4.73 2.18 20.42
C SER A 154 5.15 2.74 19.07
N ALA A 155 6.04 2.04 18.35
CA ALA A 155 6.47 2.41 17.00
C ALA A 155 5.28 2.45 16.02
N LEU A 156 4.42 1.43 16.03
CA LEU A 156 3.21 1.38 15.18
C LEU A 156 2.30 2.58 15.44
N ARG A 157 2.00 2.87 16.70
CA ARG A 157 1.16 4.04 17.07
C ARG A 157 1.79 5.36 16.61
N ARG A 158 3.08 5.57 16.87
CA ARG A 158 3.79 6.80 16.48
C ARG A 158 3.95 6.96 14.97
N SER A 159 4.03 5.86 14.25
CA SER A 159 4.16 5.85 12.79
C SER A 159 2.85 6.09 12.05
N LEU A 160 1.71 6.06 12.74
CA LEU A 160 0.38 6.13 12.13
C LEU A 160 0.18 7.32 11.17
N PRO A 161 0.64 8.56 11.48
CA PRO A 161 0.48 9.68 10.54
C PRO A 161 1.29 9.50 9.26
N TYR A 162 2.51 8.97 9.38
CA TYR A 162 3.37 8.67 8.22
C TYR A 162 2.81 7.51 7.39
N TYR A 163 2.26 6.50 8.07
CA TYR A 163 1.62 5.37 7.43
C TYR A 163 0.32 5.76 6.71
N SER A 164 -0.48 6.65 7.30
CA SER A 164 -1.66 7.25 6.66
C SER A 164 -1.31 7.90 5.32
N ASN A 165 -0.23 8.68 5.28
CA ASN A 165 0.27 9.29 4.04
C ASN A 165 0.68 8.22 3.01
N GLU A 166 1.35 7.15 3.43
CA GLU A 166 1.72 6.04 2.54
C GLU A 166 0.48 5.35 1.96
N VAL A 167 -0.56 5.11 2.76
CA VAL A 167 -1.83 4.53 2.30
C VAL A 167 -2.51 5.41 1.25
N ILE A 168 -2.50 6.74 1.45
CA ILE A 168 -3.06 7.70 0.49
C ILE A 168 -2.24 7.72 -0.81
N LEU A 169 -0.91 7.71 -0.70
CA LEU A 169 -0.03 7.62 -1.87
C LEU A 169 -0.28 6.30 -2.63
N MET A 170 -0.43 5.19 -1.92
CA MET A 170 -0.74 3.90 -2.52
C MET A 170 -2.10 3.90 -3.23
N LEU A 171 -3.13 4.58 -2.69
CA LEU A 171 -4.41 4.80 -3.38
C LEU A 171 -4.18 5.48 -4.73
N HIS A 172 -3.41 6.57 -4.78
CA HIS A 172 -3.11 7.25 -6.05
C HIS A 172 -2.30 6.35 -6.99
N SER A 173 -1.36 5.59 -6.45
CA SER A 173 -0.58 4.61 -7.20
C SER A 173 -1.42 3.49 -7.80
N THR A 174 -2.61 3.19 -7.26
CA THR A 174 -3.49 2.16 -7.87
C THR A 174 -3.93 2.47 -9.29
N THR A 175 -3.91 3.74 -9.69
CA THR A 175 -4.14 4.16 -11.08
C THR A 175 -3.20 3.49 -12.08
N VAL A 176 -2.02 3.07 -11.63
CA VAL A 176 -1.03 2.38 -12.47
C VAL A 176 -1.49 0.95 -12.81
N ALA A 177 -2.38 0.35 -12.02
CA ALA A 177 -2.91 -1.01 -12.24
C ALA A 177 -3.63 -1.16 -13.59
N PHE A 178 -4.27 -0.09 -14.07
CA PHE A 178 -4.88 -0.03 -15.41
C PHE A 178 -3.92 -0.50 -16.52
N THR A 179 -2.61 -0.21 -16.39
CA THR A 179 -1.60 -0.56 -17.41
C THR A 179 -1.38 -2.08 -17.51
N ALA A 180 -1.64 -2.81 -16.43
CA ALA A 180 -1.70 -4.27 -16.40
C ALA A 180 -3.12 -4.79 -16.72
N THR A 181 -3.98 -3.98 -17.34
CA THR A 181 -5.37 -4.33 -17.71
C THR A 181 -6.32 -4.62 -16.54
N VAL A 182 -5.94 -4.23 -15.32
CA VAL A 182 -6.81 -4.35 -14.14
C VAL A 182 -8.00 -3.39 -14.25
N PRO A 183 -9.24 -3.83 -14.01
CA PRO A 183 -10.45 -2.99 -14.11
C PRO A 183 -10.64 -2.07 -12.89
N ASP A 184 -9.73 -1.13 -12.70
CA ASP A 184 -9.80 -0.09 -11.67
C ASP A 184 -10.64 1.13 -12.12
N ILE A 185 -10.78 2.15 -11.26
CA ILE A 185 -11.47 3.41 -11.61
C ILE A 185 -10.90 4.03 -12.90
N LEU A 186 -9.58 4.00 -13.09
CA LEU A 186 -8.97 4.62 -14.26
C LEU A 186 -9.26 3.84 -15.54
N LYS A 187 -9.35 2.50 -15.47
CA LYS A 187 -9.84 1.65 -16.57
C LYS A 187 -11.23 2.06 -17.03
N VAL A 188 -12.16 2.19 -16.09
CA VAL A 188 -13.54 2.59 -16.41
C VAL A 188 -13.58 3.98 -17.05
N ALA A 189 -12.79 4.93 -16.54
CA ALA A 189 -12.70 6.27 -17.12
C ALA A 189 -12.12 6.26 -18.54
N ARG A 190 -11.12 5.43 -18.80
CA ARG A 190 -10.52 5.32 -20.12
C ARG A 190 -11.47 4.65 -21.12
N ASP A 191 -12.21 3.63 -20.70
CA ASP A 191 -13.18 2.94 -21.55
C ASP A 191 -14.34 3.87 -21.91
N ALA A 192 -14.85 4.65 -20.94
CA ALA A 192 -15.84 5.70 -21.20
C ALA A 192 -15.33 6.78 -22.17
N ASN A 193 -14.06 7.20 -22.02
CA ASN A 193 -13.44 8.15 -22.93
C ASN A 193 -13.29 7.56 -24.34
N SER A 194 -12.89 6.30 -24.48
CA SER A 194 -12.76 5.64 -25.78
C SER A 194 -14.10 5.48 -26.51
N ALA A 195 -15.21 5.34 -25.77
CA ALA A 195 -16.55 5.25 -26.35
C ALA A 195 -17.15 6.61 -26.72
N THR A 196 -16.91 7.65 -25.90
CA THR A 196 -17.58 8.96 -26.04
C THR A 196 -16.70 10.08 -26.59
N PHE A 197 -15.36 9.88 -26.62
CA PHE A 197 -14.33 10.89 -26.90
C PHE A 197 -14.36 12.12 -25.96
N LEU A 198 -15.07 12.03 -24.83
CA LEU A 198 -15.21 13.11 -23.85
C LEU A 198 -14.16 12.99 -22.73
N THR A 199 -12.91 13.34 -23.06
CA THR A 199 -11.74 13.22 -22.15
C THR A 199 -11.94 13.95 -20.83
N PHE A 200 -12.30 15.23 -20.87
CA PHE A 200 -12.44 16.05 -19.67
C PHE A 200 -13.51 15.51 -18.71
N GLN A 201 -14.63 15.02 -19.26
CA GLN A 201 -15.73 14.52 -18.44
C GLN A 201 -15.39 13.15 -17.83
N SER A 202 -14.82 12.25 -18.64
CA SER A 202 -14.51 10.89 -18.21
C SER A 202 -13.44 10.87 -17.10
N PHE A 203 -12.33 11.59 -17.28
CA PHE A 203 -11.29 11.70 -16.25
C PHE A 203 -11.68 12.65 -15.12
N GLY A 204 -12.53 13.66 -15.38
CA GLY A 204 -13.06 14.54 -14.35
C GLY A 204 -13.91 13.79 -13.31
N ILE A 205 -14.76 12.87 -13.76
CA ILE A 205 -15.53 12.00 -12.86
C ILE A 205 -14.59 11.11 -12.02
N ALA A 206 -13.60 10.49 -12.65
CA ALA A 206 -12.60 9.69 -11.93
C ALA A 206 -11.85 10.50 -10.87
N ALA A 207 -11.44 11.73 -11.20
CA ALA A 207 -10.75 12.63 -10.27
C ALA A 207 -11.61 12.97 -9.04
N VAL A 208 -12.91 13.25 -9.25
CA VAL A 208 -13.86 13.50 -8.15
C VAL A 208 -14.02 12.25 -7.26
N ILE A 209 -14.10 11.06 -7.86
CA ILE A 209 -14.18 9.81 -7.10
C ILE A 209 -12.91 9.59 -6.26
N TYR A 210 -11.71 9.69 -6.86
CA TYR A 210 -10.45 9.57 -6.12
C TYR A 210 -10.36 10.60 -4.99
N LEU A 211 -10.75 11.85 -5.25
CA LEU A 211 -10.77 12.91 -4.24
C LEU A 211 -11.72 12.59 -3.07
N ALA A 212 -12.91 12.08 -3.36
CA ALA A 212 -13.87 11.66 -2.33
C ALA A 212 -13.31 10.52 -1.46
N ILE A 213 -12.67 9.52 -2.07
CA ILE A 213 -12.02 8.41 -1.35
C ILE A 213 -10.87 8.93 -0.49
N THR A 214 -10.00 9.79 -1.04
CA THR A 214 -8.89 10.40 -0.29
C THR A 214 -9.40 11.16 0.92
N PHE A 215 -10.45 11.99 0.78
CA PHE A 215 -11.04 12.70 1.92
C PHE A 215 -11.63 11.74 2.98
N ALA A 216 -12.30 10.67 2.55
CA ALA A 216 -12.82 9.66 3.46
C ALA A 216 -11.70 8.95 4.23
N LEU A 217 -10.62 8.53 3.55
CA LEU A 217 -9.45 7.90 4.19
C LEU A 217 -8.75 8.85 5.16
N VAL A 218 -8.50 10.11 4.75
CA VAL A 218 -7.90 11.13 5.62
C VAL A 218 -8.76 11.36 6.86
N GLY A 219 -10.09 11.44 6.70
CA GLY A 219 -11.02 11.57 7.81
C GLY A 219 -10.94 10.39 8.79
N LEU A 220 -10.91 9.17 8.26
CA LEU A 220 -10.79 7.94 9.05
C LEU A 220 -9.46 7.88 9.82
N PHE A 221 -8.34 8.19 9.16
CA PHE A 221 -7.03 8.21 9.81
C PHE A 221 -6.93 9.31 10.86
N ARG A 222 -7.50 10.50 10.62
CA ARG A 222 -7.55 11.57 11.65
C ARG A 222 -8.31 11.13 12.91
N LEU A 223 -9.41 10.39 12.76
CA LEU A 223 -10.15 9.83 13.89
C LEU A 223 -9.29 8.79 14.64
N ALA A 224 -8.60 7.91 13.91
CA ALA A 224 -7.69 6.92 14.48
C ALA A 224 -6.50 7.58 15.20
N GLU A 225 -5.88 8.59 14.59
CA GLU A 225 -4.81 9.40 15.18
C GLU A 225 -5.27 10.07 16.47
N LYS A 226 -6.44 10.73 16.47
CA LYS A 226 -6.99 11.37 17.67
C LYS A 226 -7.20 10.37 18.82
N ARG A 227 -7.59 9.13 18.51
CA ARG A 227 -7.80 8.08 19.52
C ARG A 227 -6.49 7.47 20.02
N TRP A 228 -5.58 7.15 19.11
CA TRP A 228 -4.36 6.40 19.44
C TRP A 228 -3.17 7.27 19.81
N LEU A 229 -3.10 8.54 19.38
CA LEU A 229 -2.05 9.49 19.73
C LEU A 229 -2.45 10.45 20.86
N ALA A 230 -3.63 10.26 21.48
CA ALA A 230 -4.11 11.10 22.57
C ALA A 230 -3.09 11.25 23.73
N PHE A 231 -2.24 10.23 23.94
CA PHE A 231 -1.20 10.24 24.99
C PHE A 231 0.03 11.10 24.65
N LEU A 232 0.20 11.54 23.40
CA LEU A 232 1.27 12.43 22.94
C LEU A 232 0.82 13.88 22.78
N GLY A 233 -0.44 14.21 23.11
CA GLY A 233 -0.91 15.58 23.13
C GLY A 233 -0.05 16.45 24.07
N PRO A 234 0.08 17.76 23.81
CA PRO A 234 0.87 18.63 24.67
C PRO A 234 0.41 18.47 26.11
N ALA A 235 1.32 18.03 26.99
CA ALA A 235 1.13 18.10 28.41
C ALA A 235 1.16 19.60 28.76
N HIS A 236 -0.05 20.17 28.89
CA HIS A 236 -0.37 21.52 29.37
C HIS A 236 0.63 22.65 29.08
#